data_AF-Q5EI38-F1
#
_entry.id   AF-Q5EI38-F1
#
_cell.length_a   1.000
_cell.length_b   1.000
_cell.length_c   1.000
_cell.angle_alpha   90.00
_cell.angle_beta   90.00
_cell.angle_gamma   90.00
#
_symmetry.space_group_name_H-M   'P 1'
#
loop_
_entity.id
_entity.type
_entity.pdbx_description
1 polymer ?
#
loop_
_entity_poly.entity_id
_entity_poly.type
_entity_poly.pdbx_seq_one_letter_code
_entity_poly.pdbx_strand_id
1 'polypeptide(L)' 'MGEVIFYLRYYIGHQGEVRARASCSSNYRPDGKLRYANNSNYKNDVMIRKEAYVHKSVMEELKRIN' A
#
# COMPACT_ATOMS: atom_id res chain seq x y z
N MET A 1 13.84 -26.72 1.79
CA MET A 1 12.85 -25.91 1.03
C MET A 1 12.91 -24.52 1.60
N GLY A 2 13.44 -23.54 0.85
CA GLY A 2 13.51 -22.16 1.32
C GLY A 2 12.11 -21.55 1.41
N GLU A 3 11.82 -20.84 2.50
CA GLU A 3 10.58 -20.07 2.62
C GLU A 3 10.51 -19.05 1.49
N VAL A 4 9.41 -19.07 0.73
CA VAL A 4 9.17 -18.06 -0.30
C VAL A 4 8.84 -16.74 0.40
N ILE A 5 9.81 -15.82 0.40
CA ILE A 5 9.66 -14.48 0.97
C ILE A 5 8.66 -13.71 0.10
N PHE A 6 7.48 -13.43 0.65
CA PHE A 6 6.43 -12.70 -0.06
C PHE A 6 6.45 -11.21 0.27
N TYR A 7 6.55 -10.40 -0.77
CA TYR A 7 6.57 -8.94 -0.68
C TYR A 7 5.78 -8.35 -1.84
N LEU A 8 4.83 -7.48 -1.52
CA LEU A 8 3.99 -6.81 -2.51
C LEU A 8 4.05 -5.29 -2.29
N ARG A 9 4.26 -4.55 -3.37
CA ARG A 9 4.16 -3.09 -3.35
C ARG A 9 3.38 -2.64 -4.57
N TYR A 10 2.30 -1.90 -4.32
CA TYR A 10 1.54 -1.23 -5.35
C TYR A 10 1.65 0.28 -5.16
N TYR A 11 1.95 0.98 -6.24
CA TYR A 11 2.00 2.43 -6.29
C TYR A 11 1.20 2.89 -7.50
N ILE A 12 0.34 3.88 -7.28
CA ILE A 12 -0.34 4.61 -8.33
C ILE A 12 -0.23 6.09 -8.01
N GLY A 13 -0.03 6.90 -9.04
CA GLY A 13 -0.11 8.33 -8.89
C GLY A 13 -0.32 9.00 -10.24
N HIS A 14 -0.97 10.15 -10.19
CA HIS A 14 -1.21 10.99 -11.34
C HIS A 14 -0.86 12.44 -10.99
N GLN A 15 -0.31 13.16 -11.95
CA GLN A 15 -0.05 14.59 -11.82
C GLN A 15 -1.18 15.34 -12.51
N GLY A 16 -2.11 15.90 -11.72
CA GLY A 16 -3.16 16.74 -12.26
C GLY A 16 -2.62 18.06 -12.84
N GLU A 17 -3.41 18.69 -13.70
CA GLU A 17 -3.06 19.91 -14.43
C GLU A 17 -2.82 21.12 -13.50
N VAL A 18 -3.50 21.16 -12.35
CA VAL A 18 -3.40 22.25 -11.38
C VAL A 18 -2.99 21.68 -10.01
N ARG A 19 -1.67 21.55 -9.79
CA ARG A 19 -0.98 21.40 -8.49
C ARG A 19 -1.26 20.13 -7.65
N ALA A 20 -2.32 19.35 -7.90
CA ALA A 20 -2.62 18.16 -7.12
C ALA A 20 -1.85 16.93 -7.64
N ARG A 21 -0.79 16.54 -6.93
CA ARG A 21 -0.13 15.24 -7.11
C ARG A 21 -0.89 14.20 -6.28
N ALA A 22 -1.83 13.52 -6.92
CA ALA A 22 -2.56 12.44 -6.29
C ALA A 22 -1.71 11.16 -6.34
N SER A 23 -1.43 10.54 -5.20
CA SER A 23 -0.70 9.28 -5.11
C SER A 23 -1.28 8.38 -4.05
N CYS A 24 -1.38 7.09 -4.34
CA CYS A 24 -1.76 6.06 -3.39
C CYS A 24 -0.75 4.92 -3.47
N SER A 25 -0.31 4.44 -2.31
CA SER A 25 0.64 3.34 -2.21
C SER A 25 0.28 2.39 -1.09
N SER A 26 0.46 1.11 -1.36
CA SER A 26 0.35 0.03 -0.37
C SER A 26 1.59 -0.85 -0.43
N ASN A 27 2.05 -1.28 0.75
CA ASN A 27 3.21 -2.14 0.90
C ASN A 27 2.93 -3.24 1.92
N TYR A 28 2.97 -4.49 1.47
CA TYR A 28 2.83 -5.70 2.29
C TYR A 28 4.21 -6.34 2.44
N ARG A 29 4.67 -6.41 3.68
CA ARG A 29 5.97 -6.99 4.03
C ARG A 29 5.84 -8.45 4.46
N PRO A 30 6.92 -9.24 4.40
CA PRO A 30 6.89 -10.66 4.79
C PRO A 30 6.54 -10.86 6.27
N ASP A 31 6.82 -9.86 7.11
CA ASP A 31 6.49 -9.81 8.54
C ASP A 31 4.99 -9.53 8.82
N GLY A 32 4.15 -9.45 7.78
CA GLY A 32 2.72 -9.12 7.90
C GLY A 32 2.46 -7.63 8.12
N LYS A 33 3.47 -6.75 8.01
CA LYS A 33 3.28 -5.31 8.15
C LYS A 33 2.75 -4.71 6.86
N LEU A 34 1.55 -4.13 6.92
CA LEU A 34 0.95 -3.29 5.90
C LEU A 34 1.31 -1.83 6.16
N ARG A 35 1.81 -1.16 5.12
CA ARG A 35 2.01 0.30 5.10
C ARG A 35 1.15 0.89 4.00
N TYR A 36 0.28 1.83 4.37
CA TYR A 36 -0.59 2.55 3.46
C TYR A 36 -0.25 4.04 3.50
N ALA A 37 -0.03 4.62 2.33
CA ALA A 37 0.09 6.06 2.19
C ALA A 37 -0.79 6.54 1.04
N ASN A 38 -1.69 7.47 1.34
CA ASN A 38 -2.56 8.10 0.37
C ASN A 38 -2.44 9.62 0.51
N ASN A 39 -2.14 10.24 -0.61
CA ASN A 39 -2.08 11.67 -0.78
C ASN A 39 -2.93 12.01 -2.00
N SER A 40 -4.26 12.08 -1.84
CA SER A 40 -5.19 12.45 -2.90
C SER A 40 -5.35 13.95 -3.06
N ASN A 41 -4.91 14.74 -2.06
CA ASN A 41 -5.03 16.19 -1.99
C ASN A 41 -6.45 16.71 -2.36
N TYR A 42 -7.47 15.94 -2.02
CA TYR A 42 -8.85 16.31 -2.25
C TYR A 42 -9.28 17.34 -1.20
N LYS A 43 -9.75 18.53 -1.61
CA LYS A 43 -10.17 19.60 -0.68
C LYS A 43 -9.10 20.02 0.35
N ASN A 44 -7.82 20.07 -0.05
CA ASN A 44 -6.68 20.40 0.82
C ASN A 44 -6.48 19.40 1.98
N ASP A 45 -6.85 18.14 1.80
CA ASP A 45 -6.62 17.12 2.81
C ASP A 45 -5.12 16.84 3.03
N VAL A 46 -4.80 16.42 4.25
CA VAL A 46 -3.43 16.05 4.63
C VAL A 46 -3.13 14.61 4.21
N MET A 47 -1.86 14.33 3.91
CA MET A 47 -1.43 12.97 3.55
C MET A 47 -1.76 11.97 4.67
N ILE A 48 -2.53 10.93 4.33
CA ILE A 48 -2.86 9.85 5.25
C ILE A 48 -1.75 8.80 5.19
N ARG A 49 -1.17 8.50 6.36
CA ARG A 49 -0.22 7.39 6.53
C ARG A 49 -0.73 6.47 7.63
N LYS A 50 -0.83 5.18 7.33
CA LYS A 50 -1.25 4.16 8.30
C LYS A 50 -0.33 2.95 8.19
N GLU A 51 -0.03 2.37 9.35
CA GLU A 51 0.70 1.12 9.46
C GLU A 51 -0.13 0.17 10.34
N ALA A 52 -0.23 -1.09 9.94
CA ALA A 52 -0.94 -2.13 10.67
C ALA A 52 -0.28 -3.49 10.44
N TYR A 53 -0.46 -4.40 11.39
CA TYR A 53 -0.12 -5.81 11.19
C TYR A 53 -1.38 -6.56 10.75
N VAL A 54 -1.27 -7.31 9.66
CA VAL A 54 -2.35 -8.16 9.15
C VAL A 54 -2.15 -9.61 9.56
N HIS A 55 -3.26 -10.32 9.72
CA HIS A 55 -3.22 -11.75 10.04
C HIS A 55 -2.66 -12.56 8.87
N LYS A 56 -2.11 -13.75 9.16
CA LYS A 56 -1.51 -14.65 8.16
C LYS A 56 -2.48 -15.02 7.04
N SER A 57 -3.76 -15.21 7.35
CA SER A 57 -4.80 -15.50 6.35
C SER A 57 -4.94 -14.41 5.27
N VAL A 58 -4.73 -13.14 5.63
CA VAL A 58 -4.73 -12.03 4.66
C VAL A 58 -3.53 -12.13 3.71
N MET A 59 -2.37 -12.52 4.24
CA MET A 59 -1.15 -12.70 3.44
C MET A 59 -1.25 -13.89 2.48
N GLU A 60 -1.90 -14.97 2.89
CA GLU A 60 -2.18 -16.13 2.03
C GLU A 60 -3.17 -15.77 0.92
N GLU A 61 -4.20 -15.00 1.24
CA GLU A 61 -5.18 -14.56 0.25
C GLU A 61 -4.56 -13.60 -0.78
N LEU A 62 -3.66 -12.71 -0.35
CA LEU A 62 -2.89 -11.85 -1.27
C LEU A 62 -1.97 -12.66 -2.19
N LYS A 63 -1.36 -13.74 -1.71
CA LYS A 63 -0.58 -14.67 -2.54
C LYS A 63 -1.43 -15.40 -3.58
N ARG A 64 -2.68 -15.72 -3.24
CA ARG A 64 -3.63 -16.40 -4.11
C ARG A 64 -4.12 -15.52 -5.26
N ILE A 65 -4.30 -14.22 -5.00
CA ILE A 65 -4.86 -13.25 -5.97
C ILE A 65 -3.78 -12.69 -6.92
N ASN A 66 -2.53 -12.56 -6.45
CA ASN A 66 -1.40 -12.05 -7.22
C ASN A 66 -0.94 -13.02 -8.31
#